data_AF-A0A9X1BRB3-F1
#
_entry.id   AF-A0A9X1BRB3-F1
#
_cell.length_a   1.000
_cell.length_b   1.000
_cell.length_c   1.000
_cell.angle_alpha   90.00
_cell.angle_beta   90.00
_cell.angle_gamma   90.00
#
_symmetry.space_group_name_H-M   'P 1'
#
loop_
_entity.id
_entity.type
_entity.pdbx_description
1 polymer ?
#
loop_
_entity_poly.entity_id
_entity_poly.type
_entity_poly.pdbx_seq_one_letter_code
_entity_poly.pdbx_strand_id
1 'polypeptide(L)'
;MSGMKRTTEKNLMVFSGRAHPDLAVEVTELLGTGLVPQSAYEFANSEIYVRYEESVRGCDAFVIQSHTAPINEWIMEHLIMVDALKRASAKRITVVMPFYGYARQDKKHRGREPISARLMADLFKTAGADRLITVDLHADQIQGFFDGPVDHLMALPILADYVKGKYGGEQLAVVSPDAGRIKVAERWSARLGGAPLAFIHKSRRTDRPNETVANRVVGDVKGRICVLVDDMIDTGGTIVKAAEAIMADGAAGVVIAATHAILSDPAVDRLKNSPATEVVVTNTLPLAEDRHFDKLTCLSIAPLVSRAIREVFEDGSVTSMFDGHA
;
A
#
# COMPACT_ATOMS: atom_id res chain seq x y z
N MET A 1 -33.60 34.21 -20.27
CA MET A 1 -32.69 33.13 -19.86
C MET A 1 -32.73 33.01 -18.35
N SER A 2 -33.15 31.87 -17.81
CA SER A 2 -33.45 31.64 -16.38
C SER A 2 -32.24 31.19 -15.55
N GLY A 3 -31.01 31.44 -16.01
CA GLY A 3 -29.78 30.96 -15.35
C GLY A 3 -28.76 32.06 -15.12
N MET A 4 -28.09 32.01 -13.98
CA MET A 4 -26.94 32.84 -13.63
C MET A 4 -25.65 32.09 -14.00
N LYS A 5 -24.72 32.75 -14.69
CA LYS A 5 -23.39 32.17 -15.00
C LYS A 5 -22.36 32.74 -14.03
N ARG A 6 -21.51 31.89 -13.45
CA ARG A 6 -20.39 32.29 -12.58
C ARG A 6 -19.16 31.46 -12.90
N THR A 7 -18.00 32.08 -12.94
CA THR A 7 -16.71 31.38 -13.03
C THR A 7 -16.43 30.73 -11.69
N THR A 8 -16.22 29.42 -11.66
CA THR A 8 -15.89 28.66 -10.44
C THR A 8 -14.40 28.42 -10.35
N GLU A 9 -13.81 28.75 -9.21
CA GLU A 9 -12.45 28.32 -8.84
C GLU A 9 -12.52 26.91 -8.25
N LYS A 10 -11.54 26.06 -8.60
CA LYS A 10 -11.39 24.76 -7.94
C LYS A 10 -10.76 24.96 -6.57
N ASN A 11 -11.22 24.22 -5.58
CA ASN A 11 -10.74 24.31 -4.20
C ASN A 11 -10.34 22.92 -3.71
N LEU A 12 -9.04 22.67 -3.60
CA LEU A 12 -8.48 21.43 -3.06
C LEU A 12 -8.46 21.51 -1.54
N MET A 13 -9.01 20.51 -0.87
CA MET A 13 -8.94 20.38 0.59
C MET A 13 -8.48 18.98 0.97
N VAL A 14 -7.47 18.88 1.84
CA VAL A 14 -6.89 17.61 2.29
C VAL A 14 -7.26 17.36 3.75
N PHE A 15 -7.71 16.15 4.02
CA PHE A 15 -8.15 15.70 5.33
C PHE A 15 -7.34 14.46 5.71
N SER A 16 -7.04 14.30 7.00
CA SER A 16 -6.34 13.12 7.52
C SER A 16 -7.21 12.41 8.54
N GLY A 17 -7.25 11.09 8.52
CA GLY A 17 -7.68 10.34 9.70
C GLY A 17 -6.58 10.30 10.77
N ARG A 18 -6.89 9.70 11.92
CA ARG A 18 -6.02 9.60 13.09
C ARG A 18 -4.98 8.48 13.01
N ALA A 19 -5.11 7.54 12.06
CA ALA A 19 -4.25 6.36 12.03
C ALA A 19 -2.81 6.67 11.61
N HIS A 20 -2.61 7.63 10.69
CA HIS A 20 -1.28 7.99 10.19
C HIS A 20 -1.19 9.46 9.75
N PRO A 21 -1.32 10.41 10.70
CA PRO A 21 -1.30 11.84 10.39
C PRO A 21 0.03 12.30 9.78
N ASP A 22 1.15 11.68 10.14
CA ASP A 22 2.49 12.07 9.65
C ASP A 22 2.60 11.99 8.13
N LEU A 23 2.10 10.91 7.52
CA LEU A 23 2.05 10.79 6.06
C LEU A 23 1.16 11.85 5.42
N ALA A 24 0.02 12.17 6.05
CA ALA A 24 -0.89 13.19 5.52
C ALA A 24 -0.26 14.59 5.57
N VAL A 25 0.48 14.90 6.65
CA VAL A 25 1.27 16.14 6.77
C VAL A 25 2.31 16.20 5.65
N GLU A 26 3.11 15.15 5.47
CA GLU A 26 4.15 15.11 4.43
C GLU A 26 3.55 15.30 3.02
N VAL A 27 2.39 14.68 2.76
CA VAL A 27 1.65 14.87 1.50
C VAL A 27 1.21 16.33 1.32
N THR A 28 0.70 16.98 2.37
CA THR A 28 0.27 18.39 2.29
C THR A 28 1.42 19.36 2.10
N GLU A 29 2.58 19.10 2.71
CA GLU A 29 3.80 19.90 2.52
C GLU A 29 4.25 19.87 1.05
N LEU A 30 4.25 18.70 0.42
CA LEU A 30 4.58 18.53 -1.00
C LEU A 30 3.52 19.12 -1.94
N LEU A 31 2.27 19.20 -1.49
CA LEU A 31 1.20 19.87 -2.22
C LEU A 31 1.27 21.40 -2.11
N GLY A 32 1.94 21.94 -1.08
CA GLY A 32 1.94 23.37 -0.76
C GLY A 32 0.65 23.82 -0.08
N THR A 33 0.01 22.94 0.70
CA THR A 33 -1.24 23.19 1.44
C THR A 33 -1.11 22.75 2.90
N GLY A 34 -2.15 22.93 3.70
CA GLY A 34 -2.29 22.31 5.02
C GLY A 34 -3.41 21.28 5.07
N LEU A 35 -3.47 20.55 6.20
CA LEU A 35 -4.61 19.73 6.56
C LEU A 35 -5.75 20.62 7.07
N VAL A 36 -6.98 20.28 6.69
CA VAL A 36 -8.16 20.98 7.21
C VAL A 36 -8.34 20.65 8.69
N PRO A 37 -8.51 21.66 9.57
CA PRO A 37 -8.77 21.43 10.98
C PRO A 37 -10.05 20.61 11.20
N GLN A 38 -9.95 19.63 12.10
CA GLN A 38 -11.06 18.75 12.44
C GLN A 38 -11.02 18.37 13.93
N SER A 39 -12.20 18.14 14.47
CA SER A 39 -12.39 17.49 15.76
C SER A 39 -12.68 16.00 15.52
N ALA A 40 -11.81 15.11 16.02
CA ALA A 40 -11.99 13.66 15.93
C ALA A 40 -11.65 12.98 17.27
N TYR A 41 -12.59 12.22 17.82
CA TYR A 41 -12.43 11.56 19.12
C TYR A 41 -13.40 10.37 19.28
N GLU A 42 -13.17 9.55 20.30
CA GLU A 42 -14.08 8.47 20.70
C GLU A 42 -14.93 8.86 21.91
N PHE A 43 -16.20 8.47 21.86
CA PHE A 43 -17.05 8.45 23.04
C PHE A 43 -16.68 7.28 23.97
N ALA A 44 -17.16 7.32 25.22
CA ALA A 44 -16.83 6.30 26.23
C ALA A 44 -17.22 4.86 25.84
N ASN A 45 -18.10 4.68 24.85
CA ASN A 45 -18.51 3.38 24.31
C ASN A 45 -17.79 3.01 23.00
N SER A 46 -16.70 3.70 22.64
CA SER A 46 -15.91 3.52 21.41
C SER A 46 -16.58 3.96 20.10
N GLU A 47 -17.69 4.69 20.16
CA GLU A 47 -18.23 5.36 18.97
C GLU A 47 -17.30 6.50 18.54
N ILE A 48 -17.01 6.57 17.24
CA ILE A 48 -16.13 7.57 16.66
C ILE A 48 -16.94 8.80 16.24
N TYR A 49 -16.48 9.98 16.65
CA TYR A 49 -17.00 11.27 16.21
C TYR A 49 -15.99 11.97 15.31
N VAL A 50 -16.45 12.54 14.19
CA VAL A 50 -15.65 13.41 13.32
C VAL A 50 -16.47 14.64 12.92
N ARG A 51 -15.84 15.81 12.97
CA ARG A 51 -16.39 17.07 12.47
C ARG A 51 -15.30 17.96 11.90
N TYR A 52 -15.49 18.46 10.69
CA TYR A 52 -14.65 19.51 10.10
C TYR A 52 -14.97 20.88 10.69
N GLU A 53 -13.93 21.67 10.97
CA GLU A 53 -14.07 22.99 11.62
C GLU A 53 -14.25 24.12 10.60
N GLU A 54 -14.01 23.82 9.32
CA GLU A 54 -14.17 24.74 8.20
C GLU A 54 -15.26 24.28 7.23
N SER A 55 -15.75 25.21 6.40
CA SER A 55 -16.73 24.89 5.36
C SER A 55 -16.08 24.10 4.22
N VAL A 56 -16.55 22.88 4.00
CA VAL A 56 -16.14 22.01 2.88
C VAL A 56 -17.09 22.08 1.68
N ARG A 57 -18.05 23.01 1.70
CA ARG A 57 -19.07 23.12 0.64
C ARG A 57 -18.42 23.40 -0.71
N GLY A 58 -18.67 22.52 -1.67
CA GLY A 58 -18.23 22.67 -3.05
C GLY A 58 -16.75 22.36 -3.28
N CYS A 59 -16.00 21.89 -2.27
CA CYS A 59 -14.58 21.56 -2.43
C CYS A 59 -14.36 20.21 -3.15
N ASP A 60 -13.15 20.05 -3.66
CA ASP A 60 -12.57 18.78 -4.08
C ASP A 60 -11.79 18.20 -2.90
N ALA A 61 -12.42 17.28 -2.17
CA ALA A 61 -11.91 16.72 -0.94
C ALA A 61 -11.04 15.49 -1.20
N PHE A 62 -9.85 15.44 -0.57
CA PHE A 62 -8.96 14.29 -0.54
C PHE A 62 -8.80 13.83 0.91
N VAL A 63 -9.34 12.65 1.24
CA VAL A 63 -9.35 12.13 2.62
C VAL A 63 -8.36 10.99 2.75
N ILE A 64 -7.25 11.23 3.45
CA ILE A 64 -6.16 10.27 3.62
C ILE A 64 -6.35 9.49 4.92
N GLN A 65 -6.38 8.16 4.83
CA GLN A 65 -6.31 7.27 5.99
C GLN A 65 -5.66 5.94 5.57
N SER A 66 -4.76 5.44 6.40
CA SER A 66 -4.18 4.10 6.23
C SER A 66 -4.90 3.10 7.12
N HIS A 67 -5.27 1.92 6.59
CA HIS A 67 -6.00 0.90 7.36
C HIS A 67 -5.04 -0.01 8.17
N THR A 68 -4.40 0.55 9.20
CA THR A 68 -3.48 -0.17 10.11
C THR A 68 -4.21 -0.97 11.19
N ALA A 69 -3.52 -1.62 12.13
CA ALA A 69 -4.16 -2.20 13.32
C ALA A 69 -4.49 -1.09 14.36
N PRO A 70 -5.68 -1.09 14.99
CA PRO A 70 -6.86 -1.94 14.76
C PRO A 70 -7.65 -1.56 13.49
N ILE A 71 -7.73 -2.49 12.55
CA ILE A 71 -8.15 -2.19 11.16
C ILE A 71 -9.59 -1.70 11.02
N ASN A 72 -10.51 -2.24 11.82
CA ASN A 72 -11.93 -1.89 11.73
C ASN A 72 -12.21 -0.48 12.23
N GLU A 73 -11.46 -0.03 13.23
CA GLU A 73 -11.59 1.30 13.81
C GLU A 73 -11.24 2.36 12.76
N TRP A 74 -10.09 2.21 12.11
CA TRP A 74 -9.62 3.16 11.10
C TRP A 74 -10.46 3.15 9.83
N ILE A 75 -11.00 1.98 9.44
CA ILE A 75 -11.98 1.89 8.35
C ILE A 75 -13.27 2.63 8.72
N MET A 76 -13.81 2.40 9.92
CA MET A 76 -15.04 3.06 10.36
C MET A 76 -14.87 4.58 10.46
N GLU A 77 -13.74 5.05 10.99
CA GLU A 77 -13.41 6.47 11.00
C GLU A 77 -13.40 7.05 9.59
N HIS A 78 -12.74 6.38 8.63
CA HIS A 78 -12.64 6.88 7.26
C HIS A 78 -14.01 6.94 6.57
N LEU A 79 -14.89 5.96 6.83
CA LEU A 79 -16.28 5.99 6.35
C LEU A 79 -17.07 7.17 6.95
N ILE A 80 -16.90 7.45 8.25
CA ILE A 80 -17.54 8.57 8.94
C ILE A 80 -17.04 9.92 8.38
N MET A 81 -15.73 10.04 8.12
CA MET A 81 -15.14 11.22 7.46
C MET A 81 -15.79 11.47 6.08
N VAL A 82 -15.92 10.43 5.27
CA VAL A 82 -16.55 10.50 3.94
C VAL A 82 -18.02 10.90 4.03
N ASP A 83 -18.78 10.30 4.95
CA ASP A 83 -20.19 10.66 5.17
C ASP A 83 -20.34 12.13 5.65
N ALA A 84 -19.47 12.60 6.53
CA ALA A 84 -19.44 13.99 6.99
C ALA A 84 -19.22 14.97 5.83
N LEU A 85 -18.27 14.70 4.92
CA LEU A 85 -18.05 15.51 3.71
C LEU A 85 -19.26 15.53 2.80
N LYS A 86 -19.88 14.37 2.57
CA LYS A 86 -21.08 14.24 1.72
C LYS A 86 -22.22 15.09 2.26
N ARG A 87 -22.51 15.00 3.57
CA ARG A 87 -23.55 15.80 4.22
C ARG A 87 -23.23 17.29 4.25
N ALA A 88 -21.95 17.64 4.35
CA ALA A 88 -21.47 19.02 4.27
C ALA A 88 -21.38 19.58 2.84
N SER A 89 -21.87 18.82 1.84
CA SER A 89 -21.96 19.23 0.43
C SER A 89 -20.60 19.46 -0.25
N ALA A 90 -19.59 18.63 0.04
CA ALA A 90 -18.40 18.54 -0.80
C ALA A 90 -18.80 18.22 -2.25
N LYS A 91 -18.07 18.76 -3.23
CA LYS A 91 -18.39 18.58 -4.66
C LYS A 91 -17.91 17.22 -5.18
N ARG A 92 -16.69 16.83 -4.80
CA ARG A 92 -16.07 15.54 -5.10
C ARG A 92 -15.34 15.04 -3.87
N ILE A 93 -15.47 13.75 -3.56
CA ILE A 93 -14.80 13.10 -2.44
C ILE A 93 -13.90 11.99 -2.98
N THR A 94 -12.59 12.22 -2.93
CA THR A 94 -11.57 11.22 -3.25
C THR A 94 -11.05 10.61 -1.96
N VAL A 95 -11.21 9.30 -1.84
CA VAL A 95 -10.73 8.52 -0.69
C VAL A 95 -9.33 8.03 -1.00
N VAL A 96 -8.36 8.44 -0.19
CA VAL A 96 -6.95 8.09 -0.35
C VAL A 96 -6.57 7.07 0.71
N MET A 97 -6.29 5.84 0.28
CA MET A 97 -5.96 4.69 1.11
C MET A 97 -4.55 4.19 0.80
N PRO A 98 -3.50 4.73 1.46
CA PRO A 98 -2.13 4.26 1.25
C PRO A 98 -1.99 2.74 1.46
N PHE A 99 -2.80 2.15 2.35
CA PHE A 99 -2.97 0.70 2.47
C PHE A 99 -4.44 0.29 2.45
N TYR A 100 -4.82 -0.56 1.49
CA TYR A 100 -6.18 -1.06 1.34
C TYR A 100 -6.46 -2.23 2.30
N GLY A 101 -7.12 -1.92 3.41
CA GLY A 101 -7.58 -2.93 4.37
C GLY A 101 -8.47 -4.01 3.74
N TYR A 102 -8.34 -5.26 4.22
CA TYR A 102 -9.04 -6.44 3.68
C TYR A 102 -8.68 -6.87 2.24
N ALA A 103 -7.68 -6.26 1.59
CA ALA A 103 -7.30 -6.59 0.21
C ALA A 103 -6.94 -8.08 -0.04
N ARG A 104 -6.48 -8.81 0.98
CA ARG A 104 -6.19 -10.26 0.91
C ARG A 104 -7.45 -11.14 0.80
N GLN A 105 -8.63 -10.58 1.00
CA GLN A 105 -9.93 -11.27 0.88
C GLN A 105 -10.64 -10.79 -0.39
N ASP A 106 -9.95 -10.91 -1.53
CA ASP A 106 -10.35 -10.47 -2.88
C ASP A 106 -11.22 -11.49 -3.63
N LYS A 107 -11.26 -12.74 -3.16
CA LYS A 107 -12.06 -13.81 -3.76
C LYS A 107 -12.41 -14.88 -2.74
N LYS A 108 -13.32 -15.76 -3.13
CA LYS A 108 -13.64 -16.97 -2.38
C LYS A 108 -12.64 -18.06 -2.76
N HIS A 109 -11.85 -18.52 -1.78
CA HIS A 109 -11.03 -19.71 -1.91
C HIS A 109 -11.83 -20.99 -1.64
N ARG A 110 -12.89 -20.87 -0.82
CA ARG A 110 -13.84 -21.94 -0.50
C ARG A 110 -15.28 -21.43 -0.56
N GLY A 111 -16.23 -22.36 -0.61
CA GLY A 111 -17.64 -22.03 -0.47
C GLY A 111 -17.91 -21.27 0.84
N ARG A 112 -18.84 -20.32 0.81
CA ARG A 112 -19.34 -19.55 1.97
C ARG A 112 -18.35 -18.58 2.64
N GLU A 113 -17.30 -18.18 1.95
CA GLU A 113 -16.42 -17.06 2.37
C GLU A 113 -16.95 -15.71 1.87
N PRO A 114 -16.68 -14.60 2.58
CA PRO A 114 -16.92 -13.25 2.08
C PRO A 114 -15.89 -12.84 1.02
N ILE A 115 -16.18 -11.78 0.28
CA ILE A 115 -15.20 -11.03 -0.51
C ILE A 115 -15.08 -9.66 0.14
N SER A 116 -14.35 -9.59 1.25
CA SER A 116 -14.34 -8.39 2.10
C SER A 116 -13.70 -7.19 1.40
N ALA A 117 -12.78 -7.41 0.46
CA ALA A 117 -12.27 -6.32 -0.38
C ALA A 117 -13.37 -5.67 -1.22
N ARG A 118 -14.32 -6.47 -1.76
CA ARG A 118 -15.49 -5.94 -2.47
C ARG A 118 -16.42 -5.19 -1.52
N LEU A 119 -16.66 -5.74 -0.32
CA LEU A 119 -17.46 -5.08 0.71
C LEU A 119 -16.89 -3.69 1.04
N MET A 120 -15.56 -3.56 1.15
CA MET A 120 -14.93 -2.25 1.40
C MET A 120 -15.26 -1.26 0.29
N ALA A 121 -15.10 -1.63 -0.98
CA ALA A 121 -15.46 -0.78 -2.11
C ALA A 121 -16.94 -0.34 -2.07
N ASP A 122 -17.85 -1.27 -1.77
CA ASP A 122 -19.30 -0.98 -1.67
C ASP A 122 -19.62 -0.04 -0.50
N LEU A 123 -18.95 -0.20 0.66
CA LEU A 123 -19.12 0.67 1.82
C LEU A 123 -18.66 2.10 1.52
N PHE A 124 -17.47 2.29 0.92
CA PHE A 124 -16.97 3.62 0.58
C PHE A 124 -17.83 4.29 -0.49
N LYS A 125 -18.29 3.54 -1.50
CA LYS A 125 -19.24 4.05 -2.48
C LYS A 125 -20.54 4.53 -1.81
N THR A 126 -21.07 3.73 -0.89
CA THR A 126 -22.30 4.05 -0.15
C THR A 126 -22.12 5.29 0.73
N ALA A 127 -21.00 5.37 1.46
CA ALA A 127 -20.65 6.49 2.32
C ALA A 127 -20.59 7.82 1.55
N GLY A 128 -20.08 7.79 0.30
CA GLY A 128 -20.04 8.98 -0.55
C GLY A 128 -18.80 9.15 -1.42
N ALA A 129 -17.93 8.15 -1.50
CA ALA A 129 -16.73 8.25 -2.32
C ALA A 129 -17.08 8.34 -3.82
N ASP A 130 -16.46 9.31 -4.50
CA ASP A 130 -16.51 9.44 -5.95
C ASP A 130 -15.36 8.71 -6.64
N ARG A 131 -14.21 8.61 -5.95
CA ARG A 131 -12.95 8.05 -6.45
C ARG A 131 -12.16 7.42 -5.31
N LEU A 132 -11.39 6.37 -5.62
CA LEU A 132 -10.39 5.80 -4.72
C LEU A 132 -8.98 6.05 -5.26
N ILE A 133 -8.03 6.36 -4.39
CA ILE A 133 -6.59 6.33 -4.67
C ILE A 133 -5.97 5.36 -3.66
N THR A 134 -5.14 4.43 -4.12
CA THR A 134 -4.50 3.45 -3.23
C THR A 134 -3.14 3.02 -3.76
N VAL A 135 -2.30 2.41 -2.92
CA VAL A 135 -0.95 1.97 -3.30
C VAL A 135 -0.89 0.44 -3.23
N ASP A 136 -0.32 -0.19 -4.27
CA ASP A 136 -0.03 -1.63 -4.38
C ASP A 136 -1.11 -2.56 -3.79
N LEU A 137 -2.31 -2.54 -4.40
CA LEU A 137 -3.37 -3.49 -4.15
C LEU A 137 -2.84 -4.93 -4.21
N HIS A 138 -3.29 -5.75 -3.26
CA HIS A 138 -2.93 -7.16 -3.20
C HIS A 138 -3.24 -7.93 -4.50
N ALA A 139 -4.33 -7.51 -5.17
CA ALA A 139 -4.74 -8.00 -6.47
C ALA A 139 -5.25 -6.82 -7.33
N ASP A 140 -4.71 -6.68 -8.55
CA ASP A 140 -5.07 -5.61 -9.49
C ASP A 140 -6.58 -5.56 -9.78
N GLN A 141 -7.27 -6.71 -9.72
CA GLN A 141 -8.70 -6.84 -9.99
C GLN A 141 -9.58 -6.11 -8.97
N ILE A 142 -9.05 -5.76 -7.79
CA ILE A 142 -9.78 -4.97 -6.78
C ILE A 142 -10.24 -3.62 -7.35
N GLN A 143 -9.53 -3.07 -8.35
CA GLN A 143 -9.98 -1.87 -9.07
C GLN A 143 -11.39 -2.02 -9.65
N GLY A 144 -11.73 -3.22 -10.17
CA GLY A 144 -13.05 -3.52 -10.71
C GLY A 144 -14.15 -3.73 -9.66
N PHE A 145 -13.83 -3.66 -8.37
CA PHE A 145 -14.82 -3.74 -7.30
C PHE A 145 -15.52 -2.41 -7.02
N PHE A 146 -14.89 -1.28 -7.36
CA PHE A 146 -15.45 0.03 -7.13
C PHE A 146 -16.22 0.53 -8.36
N ASP A 147 -17.44 1.02 -8.14
CA ASP A 147 -18.27 1.63 -9.17
C ASP A 147 -17.92 3.13 -9.32
N GLY A 148 -16.70 3.38 -9.77
CA GLY A 148 -16.10 4.69 -9.96
C GLY A 148 -14.61 4.58 -10.33
N PRO A 149 -13.90 5.69 -10.55
CA PRO A 149 -12.48 5.66 -10.85
C PRO A 149 -11.66 5.16 -9.64
N VAL A 150 -10.67 4.32 -9.92
CA VAL A 150 -9.65 3.88 -8.95
C VAL A 150 -8.28 4.19 -9.54
N ASP A 151 -7.50 5.00 -8.85
CA ASP A 151 -6.10 5.22 -9.18
C ASP A 151 -5.25 4.29 -8.30
N HIS A 152 -4.78 3.20 -8.91
CA HIS A 152 -3.91 2.22 -8.29
C HIS A 152 -2.44 2.60 -8.50
N LEU A 153 -1.84 3.21 -7.47
CA LEU A 153 -0.47 3.66 -7.47
C LEU A 153 0.51 2.52 -7.19
N MET A 154 1.67 2.55 -7.85
CA MET A 154 2.71 1.52 -7.74
C MET A 154 3.92 2.08 -6.98
N ALA A 155 4.32 1.48 -5.86
CA ALA A 155 5.52 1.92 -5.13
C ALA A 155 6.83 1.37 -5.74
N LEU A 156 6.72 0.47 -6.72
CA LEU A 156 7.84 -0.15 -7.43
C LEU A 156 8.97 0.85 -7.80
N PRO A 157 8.70 2.03 -8.41
CA PRO A 157 9.75 3.00 -8.72
C PRO A 157 10.57 3.42 -7.49
N ILE A 158 9.90 3.76 -6.39
CA ILE A 158 10.55 4.24 -5.16
C ILE A 158 11.44 3.14 -4.57
N LEU A 159 10.91 1.92 -4.46
CA LEU A 159 11.62 0.79 -3.88
C LEU A 159 12.78 0.33 -4.78
N ALA A 160 12.55 0.17 -6.08
CA ALA A 160 13.55 -0.31 -7.02
C ALA A 160 14.67 0.72 -7.25
N ASP A 161 14.35 2.01 -7.31
CA ASP A 161 15.36 3.05 -7.52
C ASP A 161 16.27 3.18 -6.28
N TYR A 162 15.73 2.98 -5.07
CA TYR A 162 16.55 2.86 -3.85
C TYR A 162 17.49 1.65 -3.91
N VAL A 163 16.96 0.46 -4.21
CA VAL A 163 17.77 -0.76 -4.32
C VAL A 163 18.83 -0.63 -5.40
N LYS A 164 18.50 -0.03 -6.55
CA LYS A 164 19.45 0.24 -7.64
C LYS A 164 20.56 1.19 -7.21
N GLY A 165 20.21 2.27 -6.50
CA GLY A 165 21.19 3.24 -6.01
C GLY A 165 22.21 2.63 -5.03
N LYS A 166 21.76 1.68 -4.19
CA LYS A 166 22.60 1.07 -3.15
C LYS A 166 23.32 -0.21 -3.58
N TYR A 167 22.66 -1.05 -4.38
CA TYR A 167 23.13 -2.40 -4.74
C TYR A 167 23.36 -2.59 -6.25
N GLY A 168 23.14 -1.57 -7.09
CA GLY A 168 23.25 -1.69 -8.55
C GLY A 168 24.65 -2.00 -9.10
N GLY A 169 25.70 -1.89 -8.26
CA GLY A 169 27.06 -2.34 -8.59
C GLY A 169 27.30 -3.84 -8.40
N GLU A 170 26.37 -4.54 -7.76
CA GLU A 170 26.44 -5.97 -7.47
C GLU A 170 25.76 -6.81 -8.55
N GLN A 171 26.03 -8.12 -8.58
CA GLN A 171 25.24 -9.04 -9.40
C GLN A 171 23.90 -9.30 -8.72
N LEU A 172 22.83 -8.73 -9.28
CA LEU A 172 21.48 -8.88 -8.74
C LEU A 172 20.76 -10.11 -9.29
N ALA A 173 19.79 -10.62 -8.53
CA ALA A 173 18.69 -11.46 -8.99
C ALA A 173 17.39 -10.98 -8.32
N VAL A 174 16.27 -10.99 -9.03
CA VAL A 174 14.96 -10.65 -8.44
C VAL A 174 14.22 -11.93 -8.11
N VAL A 175 13.79 -12.08 -6.87
CA VAL A 175 13.18 -13.30 -6.36
C VAL A 175 11.74 -13.06 -5.95
N SER A 176 10.81 -13.85 -6.51
CA SER A 176 9.41 -13.87 -6.08
C SER A 176 9.19 -14.93 -4.98
N PRO A 177 8.50 -14.61 -3.86
CA PRO A 177 8.25 -15.54 -2.75
C PRO A 177 7.27 -16.67 -3.11
N ASP A 178 6.57 -16.56 -4.24
CA ASP A 178 5.85 -17.65 -4.90
C ASP A 178 5.69 -17.40 -6.41
N ALA A 179 5.19 -18.41 -7.14
CA ALA A 179 5.03 -18.34 -8.59
C ALA A 179 3.89 -17.41 -9.06
N GLY A 180 2.95 -17.05 -8.16
CA GLY A 180 1.78 -16.24 -8.52
C GLY A 180 2.13 -14.78 -8.84
N ARG A 181 3.32 -14.32 -8.44
CA ARG A 181 3.77 -12.92 -8.51
C ARG A 181 4.93 -12.68 -9.48
N ILE A 182 5.16 -13.61 -10.40
CA ILE A 182 6.23 -13.49 -11.41
C ILE A 182 6.13 -12.18 -12.21
N LYS A 183 4.92 -11.71 -12.56
CA LYS A 183 4.74 -10.44 -13.28
C LYS A 183 5.27 -9.22 -12.51
N VAL A 184 5.16 -9.23 -11.18
CA VAL A 184 5.72 -8.16 -10.35
C VAL A 184 7.24 -8.23 -10.37
N ALA A 185 7.81 -9.43 -10.22
CA ALA A 185 9.25 -9.65 -10.30
C ALA A 185 9.83 -9.27 -11.67
N GLU A 186 9.11 -9.50 -12.78
CA GLU A 186 9.49 -9.06 -14.13
C GLU A 186 9.63 -7.54 -14.23
N ARG A 187 8.69 -6.78 -13.65
CA ARG A 187 8.77 -5.30 -13.63
C ARG A 187 9.96 -4.82 -12.79
N TRP A 188 10.22 -5.47 -11.65
CA TRP A 188 11.41 -5.24 -10.84
C TRP A 188 12.70 -5.52 -11.64
N SER A 189 12.77 -6.66 -12.32
CA SER A 189 13.91 -7.03 -13.17
C SER A 189 14.20 -5.98 -14.24
N ALA A 190 13.17 -5.55 -14.97
CA ALA A 190 13.31 -4.51 -16.00
C ALA A 190 13.91 -3.21 -15.43
N ARG A 191 13.42 -2.76 -14.26
CA ARG A 191 13.91 -1.52 -13.63
C ARG A 191 15.31 -1.65 -13.03
N LEU A 192 15.66 -2.86 -12.60
CA LEU A 192 17.00 -3.24 -12.11
C LEU A 192 17.96 -3.70 -13.23
N GLY A 193 17.72 -3.28 -14.48
CA GLY A 193 18.66 -3.51 -15.59
C GLY A 193 18.63 -4.92 -16.18
N GLY A 194 17.50 -5.62 -16.09
CA GLY A 194 17.32 -6.97 -16.60
C GLY A 194 17.89 -8.05 -15.69
N ALA A 195 17.93 -7.82 -14.38
CA ALA A 195 18.41 -8.80 -13.41
C ALA A 195 17.64 -10.13 -13.53
N PRO A 196 18.31 -11.30 -13.50
CA PRO A 196 17.64 -12.59 -13.67
C PRO A 196 16.55 -12.82 -12.63
N LEU A 197 15.51 -13.53 -13.05
CA LEU A 197 14.37 -13.88 -12.21
C LEU A 197 14.59 -15.22 -11.53
N ALA A 198 14.17 -15.30 -10.27
CA ALA A 198 13.99 -16.54 -9.55
C ALA A 198 12.67 -16.54 -8.78
N PHE A 199 12.20 -17.71 -8.38
CA PHE A 199 11.03 -17.83 -7.52
C PHE A 199 11.15 -19.00 -6.54
N ILE A 200 10.43 -18.89 -5.42
CA ILE A 200 10.33 -19.97 -4.44
C ILE A 200 9.20 -20.91 -4.83
N HIS A 201 9.54 -22.14 -5.17
CA HIS A 201 8.58 -23.21 -5.39
C HIS A 201 8.27 -23.90 -4.06
N LYS A 202 7.03 -23.74 -3.59
CA LYS A 202 6.51 -24.40 -2.39
C LYS A 202 5.98 -25.79 -2.76
N SER A 203 6.77 -26.83 -2.52
CA SER A 203 6.30 -28.21 -2.71
C SER A 203 5.43 -28.62 -1.52
N ARG A 204 4.11 -28.74 -1.72
CA ARG A 204 3.20 -29.28 -0.69
C ARG A 204 3.17 -30.80 -0.82
N ARG A 205 3.51 -31.51 0.27
CA ARG A 205 3.29 -32.96 0.38
C ARG A 205 1.79 -33.21 0.59
N THR A 206 1.11 -33.73 -0.42
CA THR A 206 -0.34 -34.03 -0.39
C THR A 206 -0.71 -35.19 0.53
N ASP A 207 0.28 -35.99 0.96
CA ASP A 207 0.14 -37.20 1.77
C ASP A 207 0.36 -36.98 3.27
N ARG A 208 0.95 -35.85 3.69
CA ARG A 208 1.18 -35.51 5.11
C ARG A 208 0.92 -34.01 5.37
N PRO A 209 -0.30 -33.65 5.82
CA PRO A 209 -0.70 -32.26 6.03
C PRO A 209 0.16 -31.48 7.05
N ASN A 210 0.89 -32.18 7.93
CA ASN A 210 1.66 -31.60 9.04
C ASN A 210 3.19 -31.63 8.83
N GLU A 211 3.70 -32.08 7.67
CA GLU A 211 5.14 -32.08 7.38
C GLU A 211 5.55 -30.95 6.42
N THR A 212 6.75 -30.44 6.65
CA THR A 212 7.29 -29.18 6.13
C THR A 212 7.29 -29.07 4.61
N VAL A 213 6.87 -27.89 4.13
CA VAL A 213 7.02 -27.43 2.75
C VAL A 213 8.51 -27.36 2.42
N ALA A 214 8.98 -28.14 1.45
CA ALA A 214 10.31 -27.93 0.89
C ALA A 214 10.25 -26.71 -0.03
N ASN A 215 10.91 -25.63 0.39
CA ASN A 215 11.10 -24.43 -0.44
C ASN A 215 12.29 -24.70 -1.35
N ARG A 216 12.03 -24.87 -2.65
CA ARG A 216 13.09 -24.96 -3.66
C ARG A 216 13.18 -23.62 -4.39
N VAL A 217 14.39 -23.08 -4.51
CA VAL A 217 14.64 -21.93 -5.37
C VAL A 217 14.69 -22.41 -6.82
N VAL A 218 13.99 -21.72 -7.71
CA VAL A 218 14.05 -21.94 -9.16
C VAL A 218 14.54 -20.66 -9.81
N GLY A 219 15.70 -20.72 -10.46
CA GLY A 219 16.40 -19.56 -11.03
C GLY A 219 17.87 -19.53 -10.57
N ASP A 220 18.66 -18.62 -11.15
CA ASP A 220 20.07 -18.44 -10.77
C ASP A 220 20.19 -17.40 -9.65
N VAL A 221 20.45 -17.87 -8.41
CA VAL A 221 20.64 -17.02 -7.23
C VAL A 221 22.06 -17.08 -6.68
N LYS A 222 22.89 -18.02 -7.14
CA LYS A 222 24.18 -18.33 -6.53
C LYS A 222 25.18 -17.18 -6.76
N GLY A 223 25.79 -16.70 -5.67
CA GLY A 223 26.76 -15.60 -5.71
C GLY A 223 26.15 -14.23 -6.01
N ARG A 224 24.82 -14.11 -6.02
CA ARG A 224 24.10 -12.86 -6.33
C ARG A 224 23.46 -12.25 -5.09
N ILE A 225 23.29 -10.93 -5.08
CA ILE A 225 22.41 -10.25 -4.13
C ILE A 225 20.98 -10.42 -4.62
N CYS A 226 20.17 -11.12 -3.85
CA CYS A 226 18.80 -11.44 -4.20
C CYS A 226 17.83 -10.40 -3.65
N VAL A 227 17.12 -9.71 -4.54
CA VAL A 227 16.05 -8.78 -4.20
C VAL A 227 14.74 -9.57 -4.09
N LEU A 228 14.36 -9.92 -2.87
CA LEU A 228 13.16 -10.68 -2.56
C LEU A 228 11.97 -9.71 -2.40
N VAL A 229 11.02 -9.77 -3.33
CA VAL A 229 9.97 -8.75 -3.48
C VAL A 229 8.59 -9.28 -3.06
N ASP A 230 7.85 -8.51 -2.27
CA ASP A 230 6.45 -8.79 -1.94
C ASP A 230 5.63 -7.48 -1.90
N ASP A 231 4.30 -7.55 -1.85
CA ASP A 231 3.47 -6.35 -1.66
C ASP A 231 3.45 -5.91 -0.19
N MET A 232 3.43 -6.86 0.73
CA MET A 232 3.29 -6.60 2.16
C MET A 232 4.02 -7.64 3.01
N ILE A 233 4.45 -7.23 4.19
CA ILE A 233 5.01 -8.13 5.21
C ILE A 233 4.12 -8.08 6.44
N ASP A 234 3.43 -9.19 6.70
CA ASP A 234 2.55 -9.36 7.87
C ASP A 234 3.32 -9.93 9.06
N THR A 235 3.32 -11.25 9.26
CA THR A 235 4.04 -11.90 10.38
C THR A 235 5.51 -12.22 10.08
N GLY A 236 6.02 -11.89 8.89
CA GLY A 236 7.39 -12.19 8.44
C GLY A 236 7.71 -13.67 8.16
N GLY A 237 6.82 -14.62 8.47
CA GLY A 237 7.14 -16.06 8.40
C GLY A 237 7.47 -16.58 6.99
N THR A 238 6.69 -16.17 5.98
CA THR A 238 6.93 -16.59 4.59
C THR A 238 8.20 -15.98 4.02
N ILE A 239 8.38 -14.67 4.21
CA ILE A 239 9.47 -13.91 3.60
C ILE A 239 10.83 -14.31 4.21
N VAL A 240 10.89 -14.57 5.52
CA VAL A 240 12.11 -15.03 6.19
C VAL A 240 12.50 -16.44 5.73
N LYS A 241 11.55 -17.37 5.64
CA LYS A 241 11.83 -18.72 5.10
C LYS A 241 12.28 -18.69 3.64
N ALA A 242 11.78 -17.74 2.85
CA ALA A 242 12.26 -17.52 1.48
C ALA A 242 13.70 -17.00 1.49
N ALA A 243 14.02 -16.01 2.33
CA ALA A 243 15.39 -15.51 2.49
C ALA A 243 16.37 -16.61 2.93
N GLU A 244 15.99 -17.46 3.89
CA GLU A 244 16.78 -18.63 4.31
C GLU A 244 17.04 -19.61 3.17
N ALA A 245 16.00 -19.93 2.38
CA ALA A 245 16.14 -20.83 1.23
C ALA A 245 17.05 -20.25 0.15
N ILE A 246 16.96 -18.94 -0.11
CA ILE A 246 17.83 -18.24 -1.06
C ILE A 246 19.30 -18.29 -0.62
N MET A 247 19.57 -18.04 0.66
CA MET A 247 20.92 -18.12 1.21
C MET A 247 21.46 -19.56 1.20
N ALA A 248 20.62 -20.55 1.50
CA ALA A 248 21.00 -21.96 1.44
C ALA A 248 21.36 -22.43 0.01
N ASP A 249 20.80 -21.79 -1.02
CA ASP A 249 21.12 -22.05 -2.44
C ASP A 249 22.35 -21.24 -2.92
N GLY A 250 23.04 -20.57 -2.00
CA GLY A 250 24.35 -19.95 -2.22
C GLY A 250 24.32 -18.49 -2.67
N ALA A 251 23.24 -17.76 -2.41
CA ALA A 251 23.19 -16.31 -2.63
C ALA A 251 24.26 -15.56 -1.81
N ALA A 252 24.73 -14.43 -2.33
CA ALA A 252 25.69 -13.56 -1.64
C ALA A 252 25.01 -12.71 -0.54
N GLY A 253 23.71 -12.46 -0.67
CA GLY A 253 22.91 -11.69 0.29
C GLY A 253 21.45 -11.61 -0.15
N VAL A 254 20.59 -11.16 0.75
CA VAL A 254 19.15 -10.99 0.49
C VAL A 254 18.70 -9.61 0.93
N VAL A 255 18.17 -8.82 -0.01
CA VAL A 255 17.46 -7.57 0.27
C VAL A 255 15.98 -7.86 0.13
N ILE A 256 15.23 -7.65 1.20
CA ILE A 256 13.77 -7.80 1.18
C ILE A 256 13.19 -6.43 0.81
N ALA A 257 12.28 -6.37 -0.14
CA ALA A 257 11.54 -5.15 -0.47
C ALA A 257 10.04 -5.42 -0.46
N ALA A 258 9.27 -4.59 0.25
CA ALA A 258 7.81 -4.66 0.24
C ALA A 258 7.16 -3.29 0.38
N THR A 259 5.97 -3.11 -0.18
CA THR A 259 5.29 -1.81 -0.05
C THR A 259 4.77 -1.61 1.36
N HIS A 260 3.98 -2.55 1.88
CA HIS A 260 3.25 -2.37 3.14
C HIS A 260 3.91 -3.12 4.31
N ALA A 261 4.37 -2.36 5.30
CA ALA A 261 4.94 -2.89 6.53
C ALA A 261 3.86 -3.13 7.60
N ILE A 262 3.06 -4.20 7.46
CA ILE A 262 2.04 -4.56 8.46
C ILE A 262 2.70 -5.00 9.77
N LEU A 263 3.79 -5.77 9.68
CA LEU A 263 4.69 -6.17 10.77
C LEU A 263 3.95 -6.60 12.06
N SER A 264 2.94 -7.46 11.93
CA SER A 264 2.27 -8.04 13.09
C SER A 264 3.18 -9.06 13.78
N ASP A 265 2.99 -9.27 15.08
CA ASP A 265 3.85 -10.17 15.83
C ASP A 265 3.86 -11.60 15.23
N PRO A 266 5.03 -12.27 15.16
CA PRO A 266 6.35 -11.84 15.63
C PRO A 266 7.27 -11.35 14.49
N ALA A 267 6.77 -10.47 13.59
CA ALA A 267 7.51 -10.07 12.39
C ALA A 267 8.84 -9.39 12.68
N VAL A 268 8.86 -8.45 13.63
CA VAL A 268 10.06 -7.68 13.99
C VAL A 268 11.18 -8.63 14.43
N ASP A 269 10.90 -9.52 15.38
CA ASP A 269 11.86 -10.52 15.85
C ASP A 269 12.34 -11.45 14.73
N ARG A 270 11.42 -11.89 13.86
CA ARG A 270 11.79 -12.76 12.72
C ARG A 270 12.71 -12.05 11.75
N LEU A 271 12.39 -10.81 11.37
CA LEU A 271 13.18 -10.05 10.39
C LEU A 271 14.54 -9.63 10.95
N LYS A 272 14.59 -9.20 12.22
CA LYS A 272 15.82 -8.88 12.94
C LYS A 272 16.81 -10.06 12.92
N ASN A 273 16.32 -11.26 13.23
CA ASN A 273 17.11 -12.48 13.29
C ASN A 273 17.25 -13.22 11.94
N SER A 274 16.63 -12.71 10.87
CA SER A 274 16.68 -13.31 9.53
C SER A 274 18.05 -13.11 8.87
N PRO A 275 18.37 -13.89 7.82
CA PRO A 275 19.58 -13.67 7.04
C PRO A 275 19.49 -12.48 6.06
N ALA A 276 18.40 -11.70 6.08
CA ALA A 276 18.31 -10.50 5.26
C ALA A 276 19.43 -9.50 5.60
N THR A 277 20.01 -8.92 4.56
CA THR A 277 20.96 -7.81 4.62
C THR A 277 20.23 -6.51 4.96
N GLU A 278 19.07 -6.30 4.35
CA GLU A 278 18.20 -5.13 4.55
C GLU A 278 16.75 -5.49 4.26
N VAL A 279 15.83 -4.81 4.95
CA VAL A 279 14.38 -4.86 4.72
C VAL A 279 13.94 -3.44 4.36
N VAL A 280 13.62 -3.22 3.09
CA VAL A 280 13.17 -1.93 2.55
C VAL A 280 11.65 -1.94 2.44
N VAL A 281 11.00 -0.99 3.11
CA VAL A 281 9.54 -0.82 3.09
C VAL A 281 9.14 0.61 2.77
N THR A 282 7.84 0.87 2.63
CA THR A 282 7.30 2.24 2.56
C THR A 282 6.53 2.63 3.82
N ASN A 283 6.35 3.92 4.06
CA ASN A 283 5.46 4.46 5.09
C ASN A 283 3.97 4.48 4.66
N THR A 284 3.50 3.52 3.85
CA THR A 284 2.05 3.35 3.59
C THR A 284 1.27 2.93 4.83
N LEU A 285 1.96 2.46 5.87
CA LEU A 285 1.44 2.21 7.21
C LEU A 285 2.34 2.92 8.24
N PRO A 286 1.77 3.40 9.36
CA PRO A 286 2.55 3.93 10.47
C PRO A 286 3.42 2.83 11.09
N LEU A 287 4.63 3.17 11.47
CA LEU A 287 5.53 2.30 12.22
C LEU A 287 5.70 2.86 13.63
N ALA A 288 5.24 2.09 14.62
CA ALA A 288 5.53 2.40 16.02
C ALA A 288 7.03 2.19 16.31
N GLU A 289 7.55 2.92 17.31
CA GLU A 289 8.98 2.94 17.65
C GLU A 289 9.54 1.55 17.94
N ASP A 290 8.75 0.67 18.57
CA ASP A 290 9.09 -0.72 18.89
C ASP A 290 9.16 -1.64 17.66
N ARG A 291 8.71 -1.18 16.49
CA ARG A 291 8.80 -1.90 15.22
C ARG A 291 10.03 -1.57 14.40
N HIS A 292 10.84 -0.61 14.85
CA HIS A 292 12.12 -0.30 14.22
C HIS A 292 13.21 -1.29 14.62
N PHE A 293 14.08 -1.61 13.66
CA PHE A 293 15.24 -2.48 13.87
C PHE A 293 16.34 -2.10 12.86
N ASP A 294 17.60 -2.42 13.18
CA ASP A 294 18.79 -1.94 12.46
C ASP A 294 18.80 -2.22 10.94
N LYS A 295 18.10 -3.26 10.50
CA LYS A 295 18.01 -3.67 9.08
C LYS A 295 16.82 -3.05 8.35
N LEU A 296 15.95 -2.30 9.02
CA LEU A 296 14.75 -1.73 8.43
C LEU A 296 15.04 -0.35 7.84
N THR A 297 14.77 -0.19 6.55
CA THR A 297 14.73 1.09 5.86
C THR A 297 13.30 1.39 5.46
N CYS A 298 12.75 2.53 5.89
CA CYS A 298 11.41 2.97 5.52
C CYS A 298 11.50 4.17 4.58
N LEU A 299 10.96 4.03 3.36
CA LEU A 299 10.92 5.07 2.34
C LEU A 299 9.57 5.78 2.36
N SER A 300 9.57 7.08 2.06
CA SER A 300 8.31 7.81 1.97
C SER A 300 7.54 7.52 0.68
N ILE A 301 6.23 7.30 0.81
CA ILE A 301 5.27 7.23 -0.29
C ILE A 301 4.61 8.59 -0.59
N ALA A 302 4.85 9.61 0.25
CA ALA A 302 4.21 10.92 0.11
C ALA A 302 4.47 11.60 -1.24
N PRO A 303 5.66 11.52 -1.87
CA PRO A 303 5.87 12.06 -3.22
C PRO A 303 4.95 11.43 -4.27
N LEU A 304 4.67 10.13 -4.17
CA LEU A 304 3.77 9.44 -5.08
C LEU A 304 2.32 9.86 -4.84
N VAL A 305 1.88 9.88 -3.58
CA VAL A 305 0.51 10.23 -3.21
C VAL A 305 0.19 11.70 -3.52
N SER A 306 1.09 12.63 -3.16
CA SER A 306 0.94 14.06 -3.44
C SER A 306 0.86 14.35 -4.94
N ARG A 307 1.70 13.71 -5.75
CA ARG A 307 1.63 13.84 -7.22
C ARG A 307 0.30 13.31 -7.77
N ALA A 308 -0.19 12.17 -7.29
CA ALA A 308 -1.48 11.62 -7.72
C ALA A 308 -2.65 12.56 -7.36
N ILE A 309 -2.65 13.11 -6.14
CA ILE A 309 -3.65 14.10 -5.72
C ILE A 309 -3.63 15.33 -6.62
N ARG A 310 -2.44 15.86 -6.94
CA ARG A 310 -2.26 17.00 -7.82
C ARG A 310 -2.82 16.73 -9.22
N GLU A 311 -2.45 15.61 -9.84
CA GLU A 311 -2.93 15.22 -11.17
C GLU A 311 -4.46 15.06 -11.18
N VAL A 312 -5.04 14.39 -10.18
CA VAL A 312 -6.50 14.22 -10.08
C VAL A 312 -7.21 15.56 -9.91
N PHE A 313 -6.64 16.47 -9.12
CA PHE A 313 -7.23 17.79 -8.88
C PHE A 313 -7.16 18.69 -10.12
N GLU A 314 -6.03 18.68 -10.82
CA GLU A 314 -5.76 19.51 -12.01
C GLU A 314 -6.38 18.93 -13.29
N ASP A 315 -7.07 17.78 -13.19
CA ASP A 315 -7.55 16.98 -14.33
C ASP A 315 -6.41 16.55 -15.29
N GLY A 316 -5.22 16.34 -14.72
CA GLY A 316 -4.03 15.83 -15.39
C GLY A 316 -4.04 14.30 -15.57
N SER A 317 -2.93 13.76 -16.08
CA SER A 317 -2.82 12.33 -16.40
C SER A 317 -2.06 11.58 -15.31
N VAL A 318 -2.78 10.83 -14.48
CA VAL A 318 -2.18 9.92 -13.50
C VAL A 318 -1.37 8.81 -14.19
N THR A 319 -1.77 8.36 -15.38
CA THR A 319 -1.04 7.34 -16.18
C THR A 319 0.39 7.77 -16.54
N SER A 320 0.63 9.08 -16.70
CA SER A 320 1.97 9.62 -16.95
C SER A 320 2.94 9.40 -15.78
N MET A 321 2.44 9.06 -14.59
CA MET A 321 3.24 8.73 -13.42
C MET A 321 3.85 7.33 -13.47
N PHE A 322 3.33 6.43 -14.32
CA PHE A 322 3.73 5.02 -14.39
C PHE A 322 4.49 4.66 -15.67
N ASP A 323 5.10 5.63 -16.34
CA ASP A 323 5.81 5.42 -17.62
C ASP A 323 4.93 4.72 -18.68
N GLY A 324 3.60 4.88 -18.61
CA GLY A 324 2.63 4.22 -19.50
C GLY A 324 2.17 2.82 -19.07
N HIS A 325 2.58 2.34 -17.90
CA HIS A 325 2.15 1.07 -17.31
C HIS A 325 1.05 1.28 -16.25
N ALA A 326 -0.12 1.76 -16.67
CA ALA A 326 -1.33 1.77 -15.83
C ALA A 326 -2.12 0.46 -15.99
#